data_AF-A0A495QP70-F1
#
_entry.id   AF-A0A495QP70-F1
#
_cell.length_a   1.000
_cell.length_b   1.000
_cell.length_c   1.000
_cell.angle_alpha   90.00
_cell.angle_beta   90.00
_cell.angle_gamma   90.00
#
_symmetry.space_group_name_H-M   'P 1'
#
loop_
_entity.id
_entity.type
_entity.pdbx_description
1 polymer ?
#
loop_
_entity_poly.entity_id
_entity_poly.type
_entity_poly.pdbx_seq_one_letter_code
_entity_poly.pdbx_strand_id
1 'polypeptide(L)'
;MTAWDIDPLGVQGVLNRTVGAFKPIEKHVKTFVTSSRDAAEATGSPRVAQALQGFVQHHQPTLTGIARRTNRTLQAAADATMAYVNGDDQMAAQTPRHR
;
A
#
# COMPACT_ATOMS: atom_id res chain seq x y z
N MET A 1 7.66 6.76 33.33
CA MET A 1 7.73 6.94 31.87
C MET A 1 6.30 6.91 31.37
N THR A 2 5.84 7.93 30.66
CA THR A 2 4.53 7.87 30.00
C THR A 2 4.61 6.76 28.96
N ALA A 3 3.94 5.64 29.21
CA ALA A 3 3.85 4.55 28.25
C ALA A 3 3.37 5.13 26.90
N TRP A 4 4.00 4.72 25.81
CA TRP A 4 3.54 5.11 24.48
C TRP A 4 2.19 4.41 24.25
N ASP A 5 1.13 5.20 24.04
CA ASP A 5 -0.24 4.68 23.90
C ASP A 5 -0.50 4.23 22.45
N ILE A 6 -0.01 3.03 22.12
CA ILE A 6 -0.33 2.36 20.84
C ILE A 6 -1.42 1.31 21.08
N ASP A 7 -2.44 1.27 20.21
CA ASP A 7 -3.46 0.23 20.16
C ASP A 7 -3.14 -0.78 19.03
N PRO A 8 -2.54 -1.95 19.34
CA PRO A 8 -2.15 -2.91 18.31
C PRO A 8 -3.35 -3.46 17.52
N LEU A 9 -4.50 -3.61 18.16
CA LEU A 9 -5.73 -4.09 17.51
C LEU A 9 -6.29 -3.01 16.59
N GLY A 10 -6.26 -1.76 17.02
CA GLY A 10 -6.59 -0.59 16.21
C GLY A 10 -5.71 -0.50 14.96
N VAL A 11 -4.40 -0.67 15.10
CA VAL A 11 -3.46 -0.71 13.98
C VAL A 11 -3.78 -1.87 13.04
N GLN A 12 -3.99 -3.08 13.55
CA GLN A 12 -4.39 -4.23 12.72
C GLN A 12 -5.68 -3.95 11.94
N GLY A 13 -6.64 -3.26 12.55
CA GLY A 13 -7.86 -2.81 11.88
C GLY A 13 -7.58 -1.87 10.71
N VAL A 14 -6.68 -0.90 10.87
CA VAL A 14 -6.24 0.01 9.79
C VAL A 14 -5.53 -0.76 8.67
N LEU A 15 -4.63 -1.68 9.01
CA LEU A 15 -3.91 -2.51 8.03
C LEU A 15 -4.89 -3.33 7.19
N ASN A 16 -5.85 -4.00 7.82
CA ASN A 16 -6.86 -4.80 7.15
C ASN A 16 -7.73 -3.97 6.19
N ARG A 17 -8.18 -2.79 6.62
CA ARG A 17 -8.94 -1.87 5.75
C ARG A 17 -8.10 -1.43 4.55
N THR A 18 -6.83 -1.12 4.77
CA THR A 18 -5.91 -0.68 3.71
C THR A 18 -5.67 -1.79 2.69
N VAL A 19 -5.41 -3.02 3.14
CA VAL A 19 -5.32 -4.20 2.26
C VAL A 19 -6.61 -4.41 1.47
N GLY A 20 -7.77 -4.28 2.13
CA GLY A 20 -9.08 -4.39 1.49
C GLY A 20 -9.27 -3.36 0.38
N ALA A 21 -8.93 -2.10 0.64
CA ALA A 21 -8.99 -1.02 -0.36
C ALA A 21 -7.99 -1.23 -1.51
N PHE A 22 -6.86 -1.88 -1.24
CA PHE A 22 -5.82 -2.13 -2.24
C PHE A 22 -6.12 -3.36 -3.13
N LYS A 23 -6.90 -4.31 -2.63
CA LYS A 23 -7.24 -5.57 -3.32
C LYS A 23 -7.66 -5.44 -4.80
N PRO A 24 -8.48 -4.44 -5.23
CA PRO A 24 -8.92 -4.34 -6.62
C PRO A 24 -7.91 -3.64 -7.55
N ILE A 25 -6.74 -3.21 -7.07
CA ILE A 25 -5.77 -2.42 -7.87
C ILE A 25 -5.37 -3.09 -9.18
N GLU A 26 -5.12 -4.39 -9.18
CA GLU A 26 -4.69 -5.13 -10.38
C GLU A 26 -5.78 -5.09 -11.45
N LYS A 27 -7.04 -5.27 -11.02
CA LYS A 27 -8.21 -5.12 -11.89
C LYS A 27 -8.29 -3.70 -12.46
N HIS A 28 -8.12 -2.67 -11.63
CA HIS A 28 -8.16 -1.28 -12.08
C HIS A 28 -7.05 -0.94 -13.08
N VAL A 29 -5.82 -1.43 -12.85
CA VAL A 29 -4.71 -1.26 -13.78
C VAL A 29 -5.01 -1.93 -15.12
N LYS A 30 -5.52 -3.17 -15.09
CA LYS A 30 -5.93 -3.88 -16.31
C LYS A 30 -7.03 -3.13 -17.07
N THR A 31 -8.07 -2.68 -16.37
CA THR A 31 -9.15 -1.87 -16.96
C THR A 31 -8.60 -0.59 -17.58
N PHE A 32 -7.72 0.13 -16.89
CA PHE A 32 -7.10 1.35 -17.42
C PHE A 32 -6.36 1.11 -18.74
N VAL A 33 -5.55 0.04 -18.81
CA VAL A 33 -4.81 -0.32 -20.03
C VAL A 33 -5.75 -0.68 -21.17
N THR A 34 -6.76 -1.52 -20.90
CA THR A 34 -7.77 -1.92 -21.90
C THR A 34 -8.56 -0.70 -22.41
N SER A 35 -9.10 0.12 -21.51
CA SER A 35 -9.87 1.31 -21.89
C SER A 35 -9.03 2.33 -22.68
N SER A 36 -7.74 2.46 -22.37
CA SER A 36 -6.85 3.34 -23.15
C SER A 36 -6.63 2.82 -24.57
N ARG A 37 -6.52 1.51 -24.74
CA ARG A 37 -6.44 0.86 -26.06
C ARG A 37 -7.74 1.03 -26.83
N ASP A 38 -8.88 0.73 -26.21
CA ASP A 38 -10.19 0.84 -26.84
C ASP A 38 -10.47 2.29 -27.28
N ALA A 39 -10.09 3.27 -26.46
CA ALA A 39 -10.17 4.68 -26.81
C ALA A 39 -9.28 5.03 -28.00
N ALA A 40 -8.03 4.54 -28.03
CA ALA A 40 -7.12 4.75 -29.15
C ALA A 40 -7.71 4.21 -30.47
N GLU A 41 -8.29 3.01 -30.45
CA GLU A 41 -8.96 2.39 -31.60
C GLU A 41 -10.20 3.20 -32.03
N ALA A 42 -11.05 3.61 -31.08
CA ALA A 42 -12.29 4.33 -31.37
C ALA A 42 -12.08 5.74 -31.96
N THR A 43 -10.97 6.40 -31.65
CA THR A 43 -10.71 7.77 -32.15
C THR A 43 -10.47 7.83 -33.66
N GLY A 44 -10.02 6.73 -34.28
CA GLY A 44 -9.59 6.69 -35.68
C GLY A 44 -8.40 7.61 -36.02
N SER A 45 -7.79 8.26 -35.02
CA SER A 45 -6.72 9.24 -35.20
C SER A 45 -5.36 8.64 -34.80
N PRO A 46 -4.43 8.46 -35.75
CA PRO A 46 -3.11 7.91 -35.44
C PRO A 46 -2.33 8.71 -34.40
N ARG A 47 -2.50 10.04 -34.37
CA ARG A 47 -1.83 10.90 -33.37
C ARG A 47 -2.37 10.69 -31.97
N VAL A 48 -3.70 10.56 -31.83
CA VAL A 48 -4.33 10.31 -30.52
C VAL A 48 -4.00 8.91 -30.02
N ALA A 49 -3.99 7.92 -30.92
CA ALA A 49 -3.58 6.56 -30.58
C ALA A 49 -2.12 6.50 -30.08
N GLN A 50 -1.19 7.17 -30.78
CA GLN A 50 0.21 7.27 -30.34
C GLN A 50 0.35 7.97 -28.99
N ALA A 51 -0.40 9.06 -28.75
CA ALA A 51 -0.36 9.78 -27.49
C ALA A 51 -0.84 8.91 -26.31
N LEU A 52 -1.96 8.18 -26.49
CA LEU A 52 -2.48 7.25 -25.48
C LEU A 52 -1.51 6.10 -25.20
N GLN A 53 -0.90 5.53 -26.24
CA GLN A 53 0.11 4.49 -26.08
C GLN A 53 1.32 5.02 -25.29
N GLY A 54 1.82 6.21 -25.64
CA GLY A 54 2.93 6.85 -24.93
C GLY A 54 2.59 7.14 -23.46
N PHE A 55 1.37 7.60 -23.18
CA PHE A 55 0.89 7.84 -21.82
C PHE A 55 0.87 6.56 -20.98
N VAL A 56 0.33 5.47 -21.51
CA VAL A 56 0.30 4.17 -20.82
C VAL A 56 1.73 3.67 -20.56
N GLN A 57 2.60 3.72 -21.58
CA GLN A 57 4.00 3.29 -21.44
C GLN A 57 4.75 4.10 -20.39
N HIS A 58 4.58 5.43 -20.39
CA HIS A 58 5.23 6.31 -19.43
C HIS A 58 4.80 6.01 -17.98
N HIS A 59 3.53 5.69 -17.75
CA HIS A 59 3.00 5.44 -16.42
C HIS A 59 3.05 3.98 -15.97
N GLN A 60 3.42 3.03 -16.84
CA GLN A 60 3.58 1.61 -16.52
C GLN A 60 4.44 1.38 -15.25
N PRO A 61 5.60 2.04 -15.05
CA PRO A 61 6.41 1.85 -13.85
C PRO A 61 5.72 2.39 -12.59
N THR A 62 4.95 3.46 -12.70
CA THR A 62 4.19 4.02 -11.58
C THR A 62 3.06 3.08 -11.18
N LEU A 63 2.28 2.58 -12.13
CA LEU A 63 1.15 1.67 -11.89
C LEU A 63 1.61 0.36 -11.21
N THR A 64 2.71 -0.21 -11.70
CA THR A 64 3.33 -1.41 -11.08
C THR A 64 4.02 -1.10 -9.74
N GLY A 65 4.62 0.09 -9.62
CA GLY A 65 5.32 0.52 -8.42
C GLY A 65 4.40 0.78 -7.22
N ILE A 66 3.14 1.15 -7.44
CA ILE A 66 2.17 1.38 -6.35
C ILE A 66 2.01 0.11 -5.52
N ALA A 67 1.84 -1.07 -6.14
CA ALA A 67 1.69 -2.32 -5.41
C ALA A 67 2.87 -2.67 -4.52
N ARG A 68 4.08 -2.50 -5.06
CA ARG A 68 5.30 -2.71 -4.28
C ARG A 68 5.39 -1.76 -3.09
N ARG A 69 5.07 -0.47 -3.29
CA ARG A 69 5.12 0.54 -2.22
C ARG A 69 4.07 0.25 -1.15
N THR A 70 2.83 -0.02 -1.53
CA THR A 70 1.75 -0.34 -0.59
C THR A 70 2.10 -1.55 0.27
N ASN A 71 2.61 -2.62 -0.32
CA ASN A 71 3.03 -3.80 0.45
C ASN A 71 4.17 -3.47 1.42
N ARG A 72 5.18 -2.71 0.99
CA ARG A 72 6.28 -2.30 1.86
C ARG A 72 5.82 -1.44 3.03
N THR A 73 4.90 -0.50 2.80
CA THR A 73 4.39 0.37 3.86
C THR A 73 3.52 -0.39 4.87
N LEU A 74 2.69 -1.31 4.39
CA LEU A 74 1.89 -2.19 5.24
C LEU A 74 2.77 -3.08 6.13
N GLN A 75 3.80 -3.68 5.54
CA GLN A 75 4.74 -4.52 6.26
C GLN A 75 5.53 -3.69 7.29
N ALA A 76 6.06 -2.54 6.91
CA ALA A 76 6.79 -1.67 7.84
C ALA A 76 5.92 -1.22 9.03
N ALA A 77 4.63 -0.95 8.81
CA ALA A 77 3.70 -0.60 9.88
C ALA A 77 3.42 -1.79 10.82
N ALA A 78 3.28 -2.99 10.27
CA ALA A 78 3.14 -4.21 11.07
C ALA A 78 4.41 -4.48 11.90
N ASP A 79 5.59 -4.39 11.28
CA ASP A 79 6.88 -4.59 11.92
C ASP A 79 7.12 -3.57 13.05
N ALA A 80 6.79 -2.30 12.81
CA ALA A 80 6.86 -1.27 13.84
C ALA A 80 5.96 -1.60 15.03
N THR A 81 4.71 -2.04 14.78
CA THR A 81 3.77 -2.43 15.84
C THR A 81 4.30 -3.61 16.67
N MET A 82 4.88 -4.62 16.01
CA MET A 82 5.51 -5.74 16.71
C MET A 82 6.73 -5.30 17.54
N ALA A 83 7.56 -4.39 17.00
CA ALA A 83 8.69 -3.83 17.74
C ALA A 83 8.25 -3.09 19.01
N TYR A 84 7.11 -2.38 18.97
CA TYR A 84 6.51 -1.77 20.15
C TYR A 84 6.12 -2.81 21.21
N VAL A 85 5.31 -3.79 20.84
CA VAL A 85 4.83 -4.83 21.76
C VAL A 85 6.01 -5.56 22.42
N ASN A 86 7.02 -5.94 21.62
CA ASN A 86 8.21 -6.59 22.13
C ASN A 86 9.02 -5.70 23.08
N GLY A 87 9.08 -4.39 22.83
CA GLY A 87 9.75 -3.42 23.70
C GLY A 87 9.04 -3.28 25.05
N ASP A 88 7.71 -3.23 25.04
CA ASP A 88 6.90 -3.18 26.26
C ASP A 88 7.09 -4.44 27.12
N ASP A 89 7.10 -5.63 26.51
CA ASP A 89 7.36 -6.88 27.19
C ASP A 89 8.77 -6.92 27.83
N GLN A 90 9.78 -6.39 27.13
CA GLN A 90 11.15 -6.30 27.65
C GLN A 90 11.26 -5.33 28.84
N MET A 91 10.63 -4.16 28.76
CA MET A 91 10.61 -3.19 29.87
C MET A 91 9.87 -3.75 31.10
N ALA A 92 8.76 -4.46 30.87
CA ALA A 92 8.02 -5.14 31.94
C ALA A 92 8.87 -6.23 32.62
N ALA A 93 9.65 -6.99 31.85
CA ALA A 93 10.54 -8.03 32.38
C ALA A 93 11.73 -7.49 33.19
N GLN A 94 12.23 -6.29 32.85
CA GLN A 94 13.41 -5.68 33.49
C GLN A 94 13.07 -4.77 34.68
N THR A 95 11.79 -4.47 34.92
CA THR A 95 11.38 -3.60 36.03
C THR A 95 11.54 -4.33 37.38
N PRO A 96 12.42 -3.85 38.29
CA PRO A 96 12.57 -4.46 39.61
C PRO A 96 11.27 -4.34 40.39
N ARG A 97 10.79 -5.44 40.97
CA ARG A 97 9.68 -5.41 41.92
C ARG A 97 10.16 -4.72 43.20
N HIS A 98 9.93 -3.41 43.31
CA HIS A 98 10.13 -2.71 44.57
C HIS A 98 9.24 -3.35 45.65
N ARG A 99 9.89 -3.80 46.72
CA ARG A 99 9.31 -4.45 47.90
C ARG A 99 9.09 -3.43 49.00
#